data_AF-A0A9X1ZZ32-F1
#
_entry.id   AF-A0A9X1ZZ32-F1
#
_cell.length_a   1.000
_cell.length_b   1.000
_cell.length_c   1.000
_cell.angle_alpha   90.00
_cell.angle_beta   90.00
_cell.angle_gamma   90.00
#
_symmetry.space_group_name_H-M   'P 1'
#
loop_
_entity.id
_entity.type
_entity.pdbx_description
1 polymer ?
#
loop_
_entity_poly.entity_id
_entity_poly.type
_entity_poly.pdbx_seq_one_letter_code
_entity_poly.pdbx_strand_id
1 'polypeptide(L)' 'MKMNKYTEVSAVDTHPEYTGKGYAKQLIKHTTDEIFKENKIPYLHVAESNTGAIKLYKKLGFSTRRKISFWNLIKK' A
#
# COMPACT_ATOMS: atom_id res chain seq x y z
N MET A 1 6.47 -2.71 7.84
CA MET A 1 7.56 -3.69 8.12
C MET A 1 8.81 -3.44 7.27
N LYS A 2 10.01 -3.41 7.86
CA LYS A 2 11.29 -3.35 7.11
C LYS A 2 11.96 -4.72 7.11
N MET A 3 12.41 -5.17 5.94
CA MET A 3 13.16 -6.41 5.73
C MET A 3 14.46 -6.09 4.99
N ASN A 4 15.36 -7.08 4.85
CA ASN A 4 16.66 -6.87 4.20
C ASN A 4 16.54 -6.26 2.79
N LYS A 5 15.67 -6.83 1.94
CA LYS A 5 15.49 -6.39 0.54
C LYS A 5 14.18 -5.62 0.28
N TYR A 6 13.29 -5.56 1.28
CA TYR A 6 11.92 -5.09 1.08
C TYR A 6 11.51 -4.13 2.19
N THR A 7 10.68 -3.14 1.86
CA THR A 7 10.02 -2.30 2.86
C THR A 7 8.54 -2.16 2.54
N GLU A 8 7.71 -2.32 3.56
CA GLU A 8 6.27 -2.22 3.44
C GLU A 8 5.82 -0.76 3.49
N VAL A 9 4.95 -0.37 2.55
CA VAL A 9 4.13 0.83 2.64
C VAL A 9 2.84 0.46 3.38
N SER A 10 2.56 1.15 4.48
CA SER A 10 1.40 0.87 5.34
C SER A 10 0.75 2.18 5.81
N ALA A 11 -0.45 2.09 6.37
CA ALA A 11 -1.20 3.21 6.95
C ALA A 11 -1.33 4.44 6.02
N VAL A 12 -1.68 4.21 4.75
CA VAL A 12 -2.00 5.30 3.82
C VAL A 12 -3.48 5.59 3.93
N ASP A 13 -3.79 6.66 4.65
CA ASP A 13 -5.16 7.15 4.81
C ASP A 13 -5.31 8.56 4.26
N THR A 14 -6.50 8.87 3.79
CA THR A 14 -6.89 10.22 3.37
C THR A 14 -8.21 10.53 4.03
N HIS A 15 -8.29 11.68 4.72
CA HIS A 15 -9.52 12.11 5.38
C HIS A 15 -10.70 12.10 4.39
N PRO A 16 -11.91 11.63 4.78
CA PRO A 16 -13.02 11.43 3.84
C PRO A 16 -13.36 12.66 3.00
N GLU A 17 -13.35 13.85 3.61
CA GLU A 17 -13.60 15.15 2.95
C GLU A 17 -12.52 15.60 1.94
N TYR A 18 -11.40 14.87 1.89
CA TYR A 18 -10.24 15.17 1.06
C TYR A 18 -9.93 14.05 0.05
N THR A 19 -10.83 13.07 -0.06
CA THR A 19 -10.76 12.02 -1.09
C THR A 19 -10.95 12.60 -2.51
N GLY A 20 -10.55 11.86 -3.54
CA GLY A 20 -10.66 12.30 -4.95
C GLY A 20 -9.64 13.34 -5.40
N LYS A 21 -8.85 13.95 -4.50
CA LYS A 21 -7.83 14.97 -4.80
C LYS A 21 -6.44 14.42 -5.13
N GLY A 22 -6.27 13.10 -5.09
CA GLY A 22 -5.01 12.43 -5.44
C GLY A 22 -3.96 12.38 -4.32
N TYR A 23 -4.28 12.75 -3.08
CA TYR A 23 -3.32 12.74 -1.97
C TYR A 23 -2.72 11.37 -1.66
N ALA A 24 -3.53 10.31 -1.63
CA ALA A 24 -3.02 8.94 -1.46
C ALA A 24 -1.97 8.60 -2.53
N LYS A 25 -2.18 9.02 -3.79
CA LYS A 25 -1.21 8.81 -4.88
C LYS A 25 0.12 9.50 -4.59
N GLN A 26 0.07 10.75 -4.13
CA GLN A 26 1.26 11.54 -3.81
C GLN A 26 2.04 10.94 -2.63
N LEU A 27 1.33 10.56 -1.56
CA LEU A 27 1.93 9.90 -0.40
C LEU A 27 2.62 8.59 -0.80
N ILE A 28 1.94 7.70 -1.52
CA ILE A 28 2.53 6.43 -1.97
C ILE A 28 3.76 6.68 -2.84
N LYS A 29 3.70 7.62 -3.79
CA LYS A 29 4.84 7.97 -4.65
C LYS A 29 6.03 8.43 -3.81
N HIS A 30 5.82 9.39 -2.92
CA HIS A 30 6.88 9.88 -2.05
C HIS A 30 7.48 8.77 -1.19
N THR A 31 6.65 7.97 -0.50
CA THR A 31 7.13 6.87 0.34
C THR A 31 7.89 5.82 -0.46
N THR A 32 7.42 5.47 -1.67
CA THR A 32 8.14 4.50 -2.53
C THR A 32 9.48 5.06 -3.01
N ASP A 33 9.58 6.35 -3.33
CA ASP A 33 10.85 6.99 -3.68
C ASP A 33 11.87 6.90 -2.53
N GLU A 34 11.44 7.15 -1.29
CA GLU A 34 12.32 6.98 -0.12
C GLU A 34 12.76 5.52 0.07
N ILE A 35 11.87 4.55 -0.17
CA ILE A 35 12.22 3.12 -0.11
C ILE A 35 13.25 2.76 -1.19
N PHE A 36 13.11 3.29 -2.40
CA PHE A 36 14.07 3.05 -3.48
C PHE A 36 15.44 3.65 -3.19
N LYS A 37 15.52 4.82 -2.52
CA LYS A 37 16.79 5.40 -2.06
C LYS A 37 17.53 4.50 -1.08
N GLU A 38 16.81 3.68 -0.31
CA GLU A 38 17.40 2.64 0.56
C GLU A 38 17.85 1.37 -0.21
N ASN A 39 17.80 1.35 -1.55
CA ASN A 39 18.02 0.17 -2.40
C ASN A 39 17.10 -1.02 -2.04
N LYS A 40 15.86 -0.74 -1.66
CA LYS A 40 14.85 -1.75 -1.29
C LYS A 40 13.65 -1.70 -2.22
N ILE A 41 12.91 -2.81 -2.24
CA ILE A 41 11.69 -2.96 -3.03
C ILE A 41 10.47 -2.66 -2.15
N PRO A 42 9.62 -1.70 -2.53
CA PRO A 42 8.37 -1.44 -1.81
C PRO A 42 7.36 -2.56 -2.03
N TYR A 43 6.63 -2.93 -0.99
CA TYR A 43 5.47 -3.82 -1.10
C TYR A 43 4.34 -3.35 -0.17
N LEU A 44 3.14 -3.86 -0.37
CA LEU A 44 1.99 -3.59 0.48
C LEU A 44 0.98 -4.73 0.41
N HIS A 45 0.04 -4.72 1.34
CA HIS A 45 -1.10 -5.62 1.35
C HIS A 45 -2.39 -4.83 1.21
N VAL A 46 -3.39 -5.44 0.56
CA VAL A 46 -4.70 -4.83 0.35
C VAL A 46 -5.76 -5.94 0.37
N ALA A 47 -6.90 -5.67 1.02
CA ALA A 47 -8.04 -6.57 0.98
C ALA A 47 -8.57 -6.70 -0.46
N GLU A 48 -8.94 -7.91 -0.90
CA GLU A 48 -9.42 -8.13 -2.27
C GLU A 48 -10.69 -7.32 -2.60
N SER A 49 -11.50 -7.01 -1.58
CA SER A 49 -12.70 -6.19 -1.71
C SER A 49 -12.41 -4.71 -1.98
N ASN A 50 -11.20 -4.22 -1.66
CA ASN A 50 -10.83 -2.82 -1.86
C ASN A 50 -10.34 -2.56 -3.31
N THR A 51 -11.27 -2.69 -4.25
CA THR A 51 -10.99 -2.57 -5.70
C THR A 51 -10.48 -1.18 -6.09
N GLY A 52 -10.88 -0.12 -5.36
CA GLY A 52 -10.39 1.24 -5.56
C GLY A 52 -8.90 1.37 -5.29
N ALA A 53 -8.45 0.89 -4.12
CA ALA A 53 -7.03 0.88 -3.77
C ALA A 53 -6.22 0.00 -4.73
N ILE A 54 -6.73 -1.18 -5.10
CA ILE A 54 -6.08 -2.07 -6.09
C ILE A 54 -5.85 -1.35 -7.42
N LYS A 55 -6.85 -0.62 -7.94
CA LYS A 55 -6.70 0.17 -9.18
C LYS A 55 -5.65 1.27 -9.03
N LEU A 56 -5.62 1.96 -7.89
CA LEU A 56 -4.61 2.99 -7.61
C LEU A 56 -3.20 2.38 -7.59
N TYR A 57 -2.99 1.29 -6.86
CA TYR A 57 -1.68 0.64 -6.76
C TYR A 57 -1.19 0.14 -8.12
N LYS A 58 -2.07 -0.45 -8.96
CA LYS A 58 -1.71 -0.85 -10.33
C LYS A 58 -1.28 0.34 -11.19
N LYS A 59 -1.98 1.48 -11.10
CA LYS A 59 -1.60 2.73 -11.79
C LYS A 59 -0.25 3.27 -11.32
N LEU A 60 0.17 2.95 -10.10
CA LEU A 60 1.46 3.32 -9.51
C LEU A 60 2.57 2.30 -9.79
N GLY A 61 2.30 1.24 -10.57
CA GLY A 61 3.30 0.25 -10.97
C GLY A 61 3.40 -0.96 -10.04
N PHE A 62 2.55 -1.08 -9.02
CA PHE A 62 2.48 -2.30 -8.21
C PHE A 62 1.81 -3.43 -9.00
N SER A 63 2.30 -4.65 -8.81
CA SER A 63 1.73 -5.87 -9.36
C SER A 63 1.33 -6.85 -8.25
N THR A 64 0.35 -7.70 -8.53
CA THR A 64 -0.08 -8.74 -7.58
C THR A 64 0.99 -9.82 -7.50
N ARG A 65 1.62 -9.99 -6.33
CA ARG A 65 2.60 -11.06 -6.10
C ARG A 65 1.95 -12.39 -5.72
N ARG A 66 1.00 -12.38 -4.79
CA ARG A 66 0.25 -13.55 -4.29
C ARG A 66 -0.98 -13.12 -3.51
N LYS A 67 -1.92 -14.04 -3.32
CA LYS A 67 -3.03 -13.90 -2.35
C LYS A 67 -2.57 -14.33 -0.95
N ILE A 68 -3.11 -13.71 0.09
CA ILE A 68 -2.89 -14.07 1.49
C ILE A 68 -4.21 -13.97 2.26
N SER A 69 -4.36 -14.80 3.30
CA SER A 69 -5.52 -14.73 4.20
C SER A 69 -5.33 -13.62 5.24
N PHE A 70 -6.35 -12.78 5.40
CA PHE A 70 -6.47 -11.82 6.52
C PHE A 70 -7.42 -12.38 7.56
N TRP A 71 -6.95 -12.52 8.79
CA TRP A 71 -7.73 -13.07 9.90
C TRP A 71 -7.98 -11.96 10.93
N ASN A 72 -9.25 -11.77 11.31
CA ASN A 72 -9.63 -10.94 12.44
C ASN A 72 -9.97 -11.87 13.62
N LEU A 73 -9.15 -11.84 14.67
CA LEU A 73 -9.35 -12.67 15.85
C LEU A 73 -10.19 -11.89 16.86
N ILE A 74 -11.40 -12.38 17.12
CA ILE A 74 -12.33 -11.76 18.07
C ILE A 74 -12.46 -12.69 19.27
N LYS A 75 -12.25 -12.15 20.47
CA LYS A 75 -12.49 -12.90 21.71
C LYS A 75 -14.01 -12.98 21.92
N LYS A 76 -14.49 -14.18 22.23
CA LYS A 76 -15.89 -14.43 22.60
C LYS A 76 -16.26 -13.71 23.89
#